data_AF-A0A6A6VVY6-F1
#
_entry.id   AF-A0A6A6VVY6-F1
#
_cell.length_a   1.000
_cell.length_b   1.000
_cell.length_c   1.000
_cell.angle_alpha   90.00
_cell.angle_beta   90.00
_cell.angle_gamma   90.00
#
_symmetry.space_group_name_H-M   'P 1'
#
loop_
_entity.id
_entity.type
_entity.pdbx_description
1 polymer ?
#
loop_
_entity_poly.entity_id
_entity_poly.type
_entity_poly.pdbx_seq_one_letter_code
_entity_poly.pdbx_strand_id
1 'polypeptide(L)'
;MFIMTILVPLFMALLSAVSANNAVVVNNCGYDLWAWTIDADHRTPAPYIINRQSIHYDEIRVPSSGGVSIKLSTTNTGSPMRPVTQLEYTVDVVGNRIWYDISFVDCATGPASGGANCPVWKDGLSVVCASGNCRKFTCPASQECPSQVYYDSKATAAPEQPNSNVAGTGGDIRYTLCGA
;
A
#
# COMPACT_ATOMS: atom_id res chain seq x y z
N MET A 1 -58.48 10.75 34.21
CA MET A 1 -57.19 10.05 34.00
C MET A 1 -56.87 10.15 32.52
N PHE A 2 -56.04 11.13 32.13
CA PHE A 2 -55.64 11.34 30.73
C PHE A 2 -54.26 10.72 30.53
N ILE A 3 -54.18 9.71 29.66
CA ILE A 3 -52.92 9.08 29.26
C ILE A 3 -52.34 9.90 28.11
N MET A 4 -51.28 10.65 28.39
CA MET A 4 -50.53 11.43 27.40
C MET A 4 -49.42 10.56 26.82
N THR A 5 -49.64 10.02 25.63
CA THR A 5 -48.66 9.18 24.93
C THR A 5 -47.62 10.07 24.27
N ILE A 6 -46.40 10.12 24.82
CA ILE A 6 -45.28 10.86 24.24
C ILE A 6 -44.66 9.99 23.13
N LEU A 7 -44.78 10.43 21.88
CA LEU A 7 -44.05 9.88 20.74
C LEU A 7 -42.59 10.36 20.79
N VAL A 8 -41.66 9.45 21.05
CA VAL A 8 -40.22 9.70 20.92
C VAL A 8 -39.83 9.43 19.46
N PRO A 9 -39.34 10.43 18.69
CA PRO A 9 -38.89 10.19 17.33
C PRO A 9 -37.55 9.44 17.36
N LEU A 10 -37.54 8.22 16.85
CA LEU A 10 -36.33 7.42 16.64
C LEU A 10 -35.55 8.03 15.46
N PHE A 11 -34.64 8.95 15.74
CA PHE A 11 -33.65 9.41 14.76
C PHE A 11 -32.66 8.27 14.49
N MET A 12 -32.92 7.46 13.46
CA MET A 12 -31.89 6.59 12.89
C MET A 12 -30.86 7.49 12.19
N ALA A 13 -29.73 7.73 12.86
CA ALA A 13 -28.55 8.24 12.18
C ALA A 13 -28.09 7.17 11.18
N LEU A 14 -28.31 7.40 9.88
CA LEU A 14 -27.58 6.68 8.85
C LEU A 14 -26.11 7.04 9.01
N LEU A 15 -25.33 6.18 9.66
CA LEU A 15 -23.90 6.15 9.41
C LEU A 15 -23.75 5.75 7.95
N SER A 16 -23.50 6.74 7.09
CA SER A 16 -22.90 6.47 5.79
C SER A 16 -21.61 5.72 6.07
N ALA A 17 -21.62 4.40 5.86
CA ALA A 17 -20.39 3.64 5.76
C ALA A 17 -19.66 4.23 4.55
N VAL A 18 -18.77 5.20 4.81
CA VAL A 18 -17.77 5.61 3.83
C VAL A 18 -17.00 4.32 3.56
N SER A 19 -17.24 3.71 2.39
CA SER A 19 -16.42 2.58 1.97
C SER A 19 -15.00 3.11 1.87
N ALA A 20 -14.14 2.74 2.83
CA ALA A 20 -12.74 3.12 2.80
C ALA A 20 -12.14 2.62 1.48
N ASN A 21 -11.48 3.51 0.73
CA ASN A 21 -10.95 3.25 -0.61
C ASN A 21 -9.55 3.88 -0.72
N ASN A 22 -8.65 3.48 0.17
CA ASN A 22 -7.33 4.09 0.28
C ASN A 22 -6.21 3.06 0.16
N ALA A 23 -5.11 3.45 -0.45
CA ALA A 23 -3.81 2.86 -0.19
C ALA A 23 -3.29 3.46 1.13
N VAL A 24 -3.32 2.65 2.17
CA VAL A 24 -2.97 3.03 3.54
C VAL A 24 -1.54 2.61 3.82
N VAL A 25 -0.68 3.57 4.16
CA VAL A 25 0.70 3.32 4.57
C VAL A 25 0.80 3.54 6.08
N VAL A 26 1.02 2.45 6.83
CA VAL A 26 1.26 2.48 8.27
C VAL A 26 2.77 2.48 8.52
N ASN A 27 3.30 3.61 8.96
CA ASN A 27 4.71 3.74 9.30
C ASN A 27 4.93 3.44 10.79
N ASN A 28 5.24 2.19 11.13
CA ASN A 28 5.63 1.82 12.50
C ASN A 28 7.14 1.99 12.76
N CYS A 29 7.88 2.58 11.83
CA CYS A 29 9.31 2.79 11.98
C CYS A 29 9.60 3.84 13.07
N GLY A 30 10.81 3.82 13.62
CA GLY A 30 11.31 4.86 14.54
C GLY A 30 11.73 6.17 13.84
N TYR A 31 11.55 6.25 12.51
CA TYR A 31 12.03 7.32 11.65
C TYR A 31 11.00 7.69 10.58
N ASP A 32 11.09 8.94 10.11
CA ASP A 32 10.24 9.45 9.04
C ASP A 32 10.70 8.89 7.69
N LEU A 33 9.76 8.71 6.77
CA LEU A 33 10.04 8.25 5.41
C LEU A 33 9.73 9.36 4.42
N TRP A 34 10.54 9.46 3.38
CA TRP A 34 10.20 10.22 2.20
C TRP A 34 9.39 9.33 1.27
N ALA A 35 8.31 9.87 0.72
CA ALA A 35 7.39 9.18 -0.14
C ALA A 35 7.10 10.00 -1.39
N TRP A 36 6.82 9.30 -2.48
CA TRP A 36 6.51 9.92 -3.75
C TRP A 36 5.53 9.06 -4.55
N THR A 37 4.28 9.51 -4.61
CA THR A 37 3.21 8.84 -5.37
C THR A 37 3.29 9.27 -6.83
N ILE A 38 3.30 8.28 -7.73
CA ILE A 38 3.34 8.46 -9.18
C ILE A 38 2.39 7.47 -9.88
N ASP A 39 1.73 7.94 -10.94
CA ASP A 39 1.10 7.13 -11.98
C ASP A 39 1.17 7.84 -13.36
N ALA A 40 0.46 7.32 -14.36
CA ALA A 40 0.48 7.86 -15.72
C ALA A 40 -0.10 9.28 -15.85
N ASP A 41 -1.03 9.66 -14.97
CA ASP A 41 -1.78 10.92 -15.09
C ASP A 41 -1.35 11.97 -14.06
N HIS A 42 -0.78 11.53 -12.94
CA HIS A 42 -0.40 12.40 -11.84
C HIS A 42 0.92 11.96 -11.24
N ARG A 43 1.74 12.98 -10.98
CA ARG A 43 3.01 12.88 -10.29
C ARG A 43 3.02 13.96 -9.23
N THR A 44 3.15 13.57 -7.96
CA THR A 44 3.34 14.56 -6.90
C THR A 44 4.58 15.41 -7.23
N PRO A 45 4.51 16.75 -7.14
CA PRO A 45 5.57 17.63 -7.67
C PRO A 45 6.90 17.49 -6.92
N ALA A 46 6.84 17.08 -5.66
CA ALA A 46 8.00 16.79 -4.82
C ALA A 46 7.70 15.62 -3.87
N PRO A 47 8.74 14.91 -3.38
CA PRO A 47 8.60 13.97 -2.27
C PRO A 47 7.96 14.62 -1.04
N TYR A 48 7.09 13.90 -0.36
CA TYR A 48 6.46 14.28 0.90
C TYR A 48 6.90 13.35 2.02
N ILE A 49 6.63 13.74 3.27
CA ILE A 49 7.02 12.97 4.45
C ILE A 49 5.85 12.13 4.95
N ILE A 50 6.08 10.84 5.17
CA ILE A 50 5.25 9.98 6.00
C ILE A 50 5.93 9.90 7.37
N ASN A 51 5.36 10.61 8.35
CA ASN A 51 5.93 10.70 9.69
C ASN A 51 6.05 9.31 10.33
N ARG A 52 7.05 9.13 11.19
CA ARG A 52 7.16 7.97 12.07
C ARG A 52 5.90 7.78 12.91
N GLN A 53 5.58 6.54 13.28
CA GLN A 53 4.45 6.21 14.14
C GLN A 53 3.13 6.84 13.66
N SER A 54 2.91 6.86 12.33
CA SER A 54 1.76 7.52 11.73
C SER A 54 1.10 6.65 10.66
N ILE A 55 -0.11 7.05 10.27
CA ILE A 55 -0.86 6.44 9.17
C ILE A 55 -1.04 7.51 8.10
N HIS A 56 -0.59 7.19 6.88
CA HIS A 56 -0.82 7.98 5.69
C HIS A 56 -1.90 7.31 4.82
N TYR A 57 -2.75 8.13 4.22
CA TYR A 57 -3.83 7.69 3.35
C TYR A 57 -3.64 8.34 1.98
N ASP A 58 -3.56 7.50 0.95
CA ASP A 58 -3.59 7.92 -0.44
C ASP A 58 -4.89 7.39 -1.06
N GLU A 59 -5.72 8.25 -1.64
CA GLU A 59 -6.99 7.82 -2.22
C GLU A 59 -6.72 6.90 -3.42
N ILE A 60 -7.42 5.75 -3.47
CA ILE A 60 -7.28 4.82 -4.59
C ILE A 60 -7.88 5.47 -5.84
N ARG A 61 -7.04 5.60 -6.87
CA ARG A 61 -7.39 6.22 -8.15
C ARG A 61 -7.11 5.30 -9.33
N VAL A 62 -7.78 5.58 -10.45
CA VAL A 62 -7.66 4.81 -11.70
C VAL A 62 -6.96 5.68 -12.75
N PRO A 63 -5.66 5.47 -12.99
CA PRO A 63 -4.96 6.18 -14.06
C PRO A 63 -5.41 5.70 -15.45
N SER A 64 -5.13 6.51 -16.47
CA SER A 64 -5.36 6.22 -17.89
C SER A 64 -4.61 4.98 -18.38
N SER A 65 -3.50 4.64 -17.73
CA SER A 65 -2.75 3.41 -17.97
C SER A 65 -1.92 3.01 -16.75
N GLY A 66 -1.65 1.71 -16.63
CA GLY A 66 -0.83 1.16 -15.55
C GLY A 66 -1.49 1.23 -14.18
N GLY A 67 -0.64 1.22 -13.15
CA GLY A 67 -1.04 1.34 -11.74
C GLY A 67 -0.45 2.58 -11.07
N VAL A 68 -0.66 2.66 -9.77
CA VAL A 68 -0.11 3.70 -8.89
C VAL A 68 1.02 3.09 -8.06
N SER A 69 2.13 3.81 -7.95
CA SER A 69 3.30 3.41 -7.19
C SER A 69 3.62 4.47 -6.13
N ILE A 70 3.56 4.10 -4.85
CA ILE A 70 4.04 4.92 -3.73
C ILE A 70 5.49 4.52 -3.48
N LYS A 71 6.41 5.36 -3.95
CA LYS A 71 7.85 5.12 -3.85
C LYS A 71 8.39 5.66 -2.52
N LEU A 72 9.00 4.81 -1.71
CA LEU A 72 9.51 5.13 -0.38
C LEU A 72 11.04 5.20 -0.34
N SER A 73 11.60 6.15 0.40
CA SER A 73 13.02 6.20 0.75
C SER A 73 13.25 6.66 2.18
N THR A 74 14.37 6.26 2.79
CA THR A 74 14.79 6.72 4.11
C THR A 74 15.49 8.08 4.06
N THR A 75 15.78 8.61 2.87
CA THR A 75 16.42 9.91 2.67
C THR A 75 15.73 10.68 1.55
N ASN A 76 15.84 12.01 1.59
CA ASN A 76 15.39 12.84 0.47
C ASN A 76 16.49 12.88 -0.60
N THR A 77 16.31 12.13 -1.68
CA THR A 77 17.25 12.13 -2.81
C THR A 77 16.78 12.99 -4.00
N GLY A 78 15.73 13.80 -3.80
CA GLY A 78 15.13 14.61 -4.85
C GLY A 78 14.23 13.78 -5.77
N SER A 79 14.05 14.25 -7.01
CA SER A 79 13.16 13.61 -7.99
C SER A 79 13.93 13.26 -9.27
N PRO A 80 14.02 11.98 -9.68
CA PRO A 80 13.38 10.81 -9.06
C PRO A 80 14.07 10.35 -7.77
N MET A 81 13.28 9.86 -6.81
CA MET A 81 13.82 9.26 -5.59
C MET A 81 14.50 7.92 -5.90
N ARG A 82 15.71 7.72 -5.37
CA ARG A 82 16.47 6.46 -5.40
C ARG A 82 17.36 6.32 -4.15
N PRO A 83 17.65 5.10 -3.67
CA PRO A 83 16.92 3.87 -3.95
C PRO A 83 15.49 3.95 -3.38
N VAL A 84 14.57 3.16 -3.92
CA VAL A 84 13.16 3.15 -3.47
C VAL A 84 12.58 1.75 -3.33
N THR A 85 11.80 1.58 -2.27
CA THR A 85 10.82 0.49 -2.15
C THR A 85 9.49 0.99 -2.70
N GLN A 86 8.83 0.18 -3.50
CA GLN A 86 7.58 0.55 -4.18
C GLN A 86 6.42 -0.21 -3.53
N LEU A 87 5.39 0.54 -3.17
CA LEU A 87 4.10 0.00 -2.74
C LEU A 87 3.11 0.25 -3.88
N GLU A 88 2.64 -0.80 -4.52
CA GLU A 88 1.98 -0.66 -5.83
C GLU A 88 0.57 -1.24 -5.79
N TYR A 89 -0.35 -0.56 -6.48
CA TYR A 89 -1.69 -1.06 -6.73
C TYR A 89 -2.17 -0.72 -8.15
N THR A 90 -3.07 -1.55 -8.69
CA THR A 90 -3.73 -1.31 -9.98
C THR A 90 -5.21 -1.64 -9.86
N VAL A 91 -6.08 -0.70 -10.24
CA VAL A 91 -7.52 -0.91 -10.27
C VAL A 91 -7.91 -1.49 -11.63
N ASP A 92 -8.36 -2.74 -11.65
CA ASP A 92 -8.94 -3.37 -12.83
C ASP A 92 -10.46 -3.18 -12.79
N VAL A 93 -10.91 -2.13 -13.47
CA VAL A 93 -12.32 -1.72 -13.53
C VAL A 93 -13.18 -2.79 -14.20
N VAL A 94 -12.67 -3.45 -15.25
CA VAL A 94 -13.42 -4.46 -16.01
C VAL A 94 -13.56 -5.74 -15.19
N GLY A 95 -12.47 -6.18 -14.56
CA GLY A 95 -12.45 -7.35 -13.69
C GLY A 95 -12.98 -7.09 -12.28
N ASN A 96 -13.41 -5.86 -11.97
CA ASN A 96 -13.89 -5.38 -10.67
C ASN A 96 -13.00 -5.85 -9.50
N ARG A 97 -11.72 -5.48 -9.55
CA ARG A 97 -10.73 -5.89 -8.55
C ARG A 97 -9.61 -4.86 -8.41
N ILE A 98 -8.93 -4.89 -7.27
CA ILE A 98 -7.70 -4.12 -7.04
C ILE A 98 -6.55 -5.09 -6.88
N TRP A 99 -5.56 -5.00 -7.78
CA TRP A 99 -4.29 -5.69 -7.67
C TRP A 99 -3.34 -4.90 -6.78
N TYR A 100 -2.50 -5.60 -6.02
CA TYR A 100 -1.48 -5.00 -5.17
C TYR A 100 -0.26 -5.89 -5.01
N ASP A 101 0.88 -5.26 -4.76
CA ASP A 101 2.16 -5.90 -4.49
C ASP A 101 3.14 -4.97 -3.77
N ILE A 102 4.30 -5.52 -3.44
CA ILE A 102 5.48 -4.78 -2.93
C ILE A 102 6.63 -5.08 -3.88
N SER A 103 7.41 -4.05 -4.20
CA SER A 103 8.45 -4.14 -5.22
C SER A 103 9.77 -3.47 -4.79
N PHE A 104 10.85 -4.24 -4.92
CA PHE A 104 12.25 -3.86 -4.74
C PHE A 104 12.99 -3.71 -6.06
N VAL A 105 12.29 -3.76 -7.19
CA VAL A 105 12.90 -3.71 -8.55
C VAL A 105 13.84 -2.51 -8.73
N ASP A 106 13.57 -1.40 -8.04
CA ASP A 106 14.32 -0.14 -8.15
C ASP A 106 15.50 -0.02 -7.18
N CYS A 107 15.78 -1.04 -6.36
CA CYS A 107 16.82 -1.03 -5.31
C CYS A 107 17.55 -2.36 -5.10
N ALA A 108 16.93 -3.50 -5.42
CA ALA A 108 17.55 -4.81 -5.33
C ALA A 108 18.70 -4.95 -6.33
N THR A 109 19.73 -5.72 -5.96
CA THR A 109 20.91 -5.96 -6.80
C THR A 109 20.88 -7.29 -7.53
N GLY A 110 19.88 -8.13 -7.28
CA GLY A 110 19.73 -9.43 -7.92
C GLY A 110 18.27 -9.90 -7.96
N PRO A 111 17.97 -10.93 -8.76
CA PRO A 111 16.61 -11.41 -9.01
C PRO A 111 15.95 -12.09 -7.79
N ALA A 112 16.74 -12.46 -6.79
CA ALA A 112 16.29 -13.14 -5.57
C ALA A 112 16.89 -12.52 -4.28
N SER A 113 17.69 -11.47 -4.41
CA SER A 113 18.54 -10.97 -3.33
C SER A 113 18.94 -9.51 -3.52
N GLY A 114 19.60 -8.95 -2.51
CA GLY A 114 20.02 -7.55 -2.51
C GLY A 114 18.96 -6.62 -1.94
N GLY A 115 17.98 -7.16 -1.21
CA GLY A 115 16.96 -6.37 -0.52
C GLY A 115 17.57 -5.41 0.51
N ALA A 116 18.79 -5.68 1.00
CA ALA A 116 19.52 -4.80 1.92
C ALA A 116 19.69 -3.34 1.43
N ASN A 117 19.65 -3.10 0.12
CA ASN A 117 19.71 -1.76 -0.47
C ASN A 117 18.34 -1.06 -0.54
N CYS A 118 17.27 -1.77 -0.21
CA CYS A 118 15.90 -1.30 -0.31
C CYS A 118 15.43 -0.65 1.00
N PRO A 119 14.86 0.57 0.94
CA PRO A 119 14.25 1.22 2.09
C PRO A 119 13.31 0.29 2.85
N VAL A 120 13.40 0.28 4.18
CA VAL A 120 12.55 -0.53 5.09
C VAL A 120 12.83 -2.05 5.08
N TRP A 121 13.59 -2.62 4.13
CA TRP A 121 13.88 -4.07 4.12
C TRP A 121 14.46 -4.60 5.44
N LYS A 122 15.41 -3.84 6.02
CA LYS A 122 16.07 -4.22 7.28
C LYS A 122 15.10 -4.33 8.47
N ASP A 123 13.97 -3.62 8.40
CA ASP A 123 12.97 -3.51 9.45
C ASP A 123 11.70 -4.34 9.16
N GLY A 124 11.57 -4.86 7.94
CA GLY A 124 10.47 -5.70 7.50
C GLY A 124 9.22 -4.91 7.09
N LEU A 125 8.42 -5.50 6.21
CA LEU A 125 7.21 -4.88 5.68
C LEU A 125 6.19 -5.91 5.20
N SER A 126 4.92 -5.54 5.18
CA SER A 126 3.83 -6.39 4.72
C SER A 126 2.73 -5.60 4.03
N VAL A 127 1.90 -6.29 3.25
CA VAL A 127 0.65 -5.74 2.70
C VAL A 127 -0.50 -6.72 2.91
N VAL A 128 -1.65 -6.16 3.27
CA VAL A 128 -2.93 -6.84 3.37
C VAL A 128 -4.02 -5.95 2.77
N CYS A 129 -5.07 -6.52 2.21
CA CYS A 129 -6.30 -5.76 1.94
C CYS A 129 -7.20 -5.78 3.19
N ALA A 130 -8.02 -4.74 3.37
CA ALA A 130 -8.91 -4.60 4.52
C ALA A 130 -10.19 -5.44 4.42
N SER A 131 -10.61 -5.80 3.21
CA SER A 131 -11.87 -6.50 2.97
C SER A 131 -11.65 -7.83 2.25
N GLY A 132 -11.79 -8.95 2.96
CA GLY A 132 -11.88 -10.29 2.38
C GLY A 132 -10.64 -11.19 2.59
N ASN A 133 -10.67 -12.37 1.95
CA ASN A 133 -9.60 -13.37 1.98
C ASN A 133 -8.55 -13.09 0.90
N CYS A 134 -7.84 -11.97 0.99
CA CYS A 134 -6.75 -11.66 0.07
C CYS A 134 -5.40 -12.15 0.62
N ARG A 135 -4.46 -12.47 -0.28
CA ARG A 135 -3.14 -12.99 0.12
C ARG A 135 -2.36 -11.89 0.83
N LYS A 136 -1.94 -12.16 2.08
CA LYS A 136 -0.97 -11.33 2.79
C LYS A 136 0.41 -11.58 2.21
N PHE A 137 1.12 -10.50 1.88
CA PHE A 137 2.56 -10.58 1.62
C PHE A 137 3.32 -10.06 2.84
N THR A 138 4.34 -10.80 3.26
CA THR A 138 5.17 -10.45 4.42
C THR A 138 6.63 -10.69 4.06
N CYS A 139 7.44 -9.64 4.11
CA CYS A 139 8.89 -9.73 4.00
C CYS A 139 9.50 -9.43 5.37
N PRO A 140 10.01 -10.46 6.09
CA PRO A 140 10.59 -10.28 7.42
C PRO A 140 11.79 -9.34 7.41
N ALA A 141 12.04 -8.73 8.56
CA ALA A 141 13.20 -7.88 8.78
C ALA A 141 14.50 -8.59 8.40
N SER A 142 15.27 -7.95 7.52
CA SER A 142 16.59 -8.41 7.10
C SER A 142 16.63 -9.82 6.45
N GLN A 143 15.56 -10.22 5.76
CA GLN A 143 15.50 -11.49 5.05
C GLN A 143 15.12 -11.31 3.58
N GLU A 144 15.74 -12.12 2.71
CA GLU A 144 15.34 -12.19 1.31
C GLU A 144 14.00 -12.94 1.19
N CYS A 145 13.06 -12.37 0.46
CA CYS A 145 11.66 -12.80 0.44
C CYS A 145 11.09 -12.82 -1.00
N PRO A 146 11.76 -13.48 -1.97
CA PRO A 146 11.44 -13.35 -3.39
C PRO A 146 10.06 -13.88 -3.78
N SER A 147 9.41 -14.72 -2.96
CA SER A 147 8.03 -15.16 -3.16
C SER A 147 6.97 -14.19 -2.63
N GLN A 148 7.41 -13.11 -1.99
CA GLN A 148 6.55 -12.15 -1.27
C GLN A 148 6.63 -10.74 -1.83
N VAL A 149 7.73 -10.39 -2.50
CA VAL A 149 7.97 -9.07 -3.09
C VAL A 149 8.74 -9.23 -4.40
N TYR A 150 8.56 -8.31 -5.35
CA TYR A 150 9.33 -8.31 -6.59
C TYR A 150 10.77 -7.87 -6.36
N TYR A 151 11.76 -8.69 -6.72
CA TYR A 151 13.18 -8.29 -6.76
C TYR A 151 13.62 -7.86 -8.16
N ASP A 152 12.96 -8.38 -9.20
CA ASP A 152 13.10 -7.97 -10.58
C ASP A 152 11.71 -7.84 -11.22
N SER A 153 11.63 -7.20 -12.40
CA SER A 153 10.37 -6.93 -13.08
C SER A 153 9.65 -8.17 -13.62
N LYS A 154 10.28 -9.34 -13.61
CA LYS A 154 9.74 -10.61 -14.11
C LYS A 154 9.47 -11.62 -12.99
N ALA A 155 9.76 -11.25 -11.74
CA ALA A 155 9.82 -12.16 -10.60
C ALA A 155 10.59 -13.45 -10.90
N THR A 156 11.76 -13.37 -11.55
CA THR A 156 12.47 -14.56 -12.10
C THR A 156 12.79 -15.63 -11.04
N ALA A 157 12.97 -15.22 -9.79
CA ALA A 157 13.29 -16.13 -8.69
C ALA A 157 12.06 -16.63 -7.90
N ALA A 158 10.86 -16.17 -8.24
CA ALA A 158 9.64 -16.55 -7.56
C ALA A 158 8.91 -17.65 -8.37
N PRO A 159 8.38 -18.71 -7.71
CA PRO A 159 7.59 -19.72 -8.41
C PRO A 159 6.25 -19.16 -8.94
N GLU A 160 5.79 -18.07 -8.34
CA GLU A 160 4.60 -17.31 -8.73
C GLU A 160 4.91 -15.82 -8.60
N GLN A 161 4.24 -15.00 -9.39
CA GLN A 161 4.35 -13.55 -9.24
C GLN A 161 3.90 -13.11 -7.84
N PRO A 162 4.69 -12.28 -7.12
CA PRO A 162 4.37 -11.82 -5.77
C PRO A 162 3.34 -10.67 -5.79
N ASN A 163 2.21 -10.89 -6.47
CA ASN A 163 1.06 -10.00 -6.49
C ASN A 163 -0.22 -10.75 -6.12
N SER A 164 -1.21 -10.00 -5.66
CA SER A 164 -2.53 -10.54 -5.40
C SER A 164 -3.59 -9.50 -5.71
N ASN A 165 -4.85 -9.89 -5.61
CA ASN A 165 -5.96 -8.98 -5.78
C ASN A 165 -7.06 -9.24 -4.77
N VAL A 166 -7.88 -8.21 -4.58
CA VAL A 166 -9.12 -8.27 -3.82
C VAL A 166 -10.28 -7.98 -4.77
N ALA A 167 -11.38 -8.73 -4.61
CA ALA A 167 -12.60 -8.50 -5.38
C ALA A 167 -13.29 -7.22 -4.91
N GLY A 168 -13.85 -6.50 -5.88
CA GLY A 168 -14.39 -5.17 -5.67
C GLY A 168 -13.34 -4.08 -5.86
N THR A 169 -13.82 -2.88 -6.15
CA THR A 169 -13.03 -1.65 -6.18
C THR A 169 -13.22 -0.79 -4.93
N GLY A 170 -13.81 -1.37 -3.88
CA GLY A 170 -13.96 -0.75 -2.56
C GLY A 170 -13.22 -1.56 -1.51
N GLY A 171 -12.49 -0.87 -0.63
CA GLY A 171 -11.67 -1.45 0.42
C GLY A 171 -10.28 -0.84 0.44
N ASP A 172 -9.70 -0.73 1.64
CA ASP A 172 -8.32 -0.25 1.78
C ASP A 172 -7.30 -1.34 1.41
N ILE A 173 -6.19 -0.93 0.79
CA ILE A 173 -4.97 -1.74 0.72
C ILE A 173 -4.00 -1.20 1.77
N ARG A 174 -3.66 -2.01 2.76
CA ARG A 174 -2.84 -1.59 3.90
C ARG A 174 -1.44 -2.15 3.82
N TYR A 175 -0.47 -1.26 3.58
CA TYR A 175 0.96 -1.52 3.69
C TYR A 175 1.43 -1.18 5.09
N THR A 176 2.07 -2.12 5.77
CA THR A 176 2.64 -1.93 7.11
C THR A 176 4.15 -2.00 7.02
N LEU A 177 4.81 -0.93 7.44
CA LEU A 177 6.26 -0.76 7.42
C LEU A 177 6.82 -0.98 8.83
N CYS A 178 8.01 -1.58 8.93
CA CYS A 178 8.69 -1.87 10.20
C CYS A 178 7.84 -2.72 11.16
N GLY A 179 7.30 -3.84 10.69
CA GLY A 179 6.40 -4.68 11.50
C GLY A 179 5.98 -6.00 10.86
N ALA A 180 6.89 -6.62 10.10
CA ALA A 180 6.67 -7.92 9.45
C ALA A 180 7.14 -9.10 10.31
#